data_AF-A0A7L8AGG5-F1
#
_entry.id   AF-A0A7L8AGG5-F1
#
_cell.length_a   1.000
_cell.length_b   1.000
_cell.length_c   1.000
_cell.angle_alpha   90.00
_cell.angle_beta   90.00
_cell.angle_gamma   90.00
#
_symmetry.space_group_name_H-M   'P 1'
#
loop_
_entity.id
_entity.type
_entity.pdbx_description
1 polymer ?
#
loop_
_entity_poly.entity_id
_entity_poly.type
_entity_poly.pdbx_seq_one_letter_code
_entity_poly.pdbx_strand_id
1 'polypeptide(L)'
;MKDSLVNLLFEEFKQECLFEELEQKGIDLTKVSVQIYDIVLDLIGFPKDNTKNYDFNALNGLEHNPKLGKLPDDDLCCRDWLYDKYYDTIQTIEKKQKIEVTDKGLKMIEYNDEELIKSKLNDFVDWLYLEYSNI
;
A
#
# COMPACT_ATOMS: atom_id res chain seq x y z
N MET A 1 16.57 4.98 -10.27
CA MET A 1 16.13 4.39 -8.98
C MET A 1 14.66 4.71 -8.73
N LYS A 2 14.26 5.99 -8.75
CA LYS A 2 12.86 6.41 -8.65
C LYS A 2 11.91 5.66 -9.60
N ASP A 3 12.20 5.62 -10.90
CA ASP A 3 11.35 4.90 -11.87
C ASP A 3 11.21 3.41 -11.55
N SER A 4 12.24 2.79 -10.97
CA SER A 4 12.18 1.39 -10.52
C SER A 4 11.25 1.24 -9.32
N LEU A 5 11.25 2.18 -8.38
CA LEU A 5 10.32 2.18 -7.24
C LEU A 5 8.88 2.40 -7.70
N VAL A 6 8.65 3.32 -8.64
CA VAL A 6 7.33 3.55 -9.24
C VAL A 6 6.82 2.28 -9.93
N ASN A 7 7.68 1.59 -10.67
CA ASN A 7 7.30 0.32 -11.31
C ASN A 7 7.00 -0.78 -10.28
N LEU A 8 7.74 -0.87 -9.18
CA LEU A 8 7.45 -1.81 -8.10
C LEU A 8 6.07 -1.53 -7.48
N LEU A 9 5.79 -0.28 -7.11
CA LEU A 9 4.47 0.11 -6.59
C LEU A 9 3.36 -0.10 -7.62
N PHE A 10 3.66 0.02 -8.91
CA PHE A 10 2.68 -0.28 -9.95
C PHE A 10 2.35 -1.77 -10.03
N GLU A 11 3.30 -2.66 -9.80
CA GLU A 11 3.02 -4.10 -9.68
C GLU A 11 2.22 -4.42 -8.40
N GLU A 12 2.45 -3.70 -7.30
CA GLU A 12 1.62 -3.80 -6.09
C GLU A 12 0.16 -3.43 -6.39
N PHE A 13 -0.06 -2.29 -7.04
CA PHE A 13 -1.40 -1.84 -7.43
C PHE A 13 -2.14 -2.84 -8.33
N LYS A 14 -1.44 -3.48 -9.28
CA LYS A 14 -2.04 -4.53 -10.13
C LYS A 14 -2.44 -5.76 -9.31
N GLN A 15 -1.58 -6.16 -8.37
CA GLN A 15 -1.84 -7.27 -7.46
C GLN A 15 -3.09 -6.99 -6.62
N GLU A 16 -3.21 -5.78 -6.06
CA GLU A 16 -4.39 -5.33 -5.31
C GLU A 16 -5.68 -5.42 -6.15
N CYS A 17 -5.66 -4.89 -7.38
CA CYS A 17 -6.82 -4.96 -8.28
C CYS A 17 -7.25 -6.40 -8.57
N LEU A 18 -6.27 -7.28 -8.86
CA LEU A 18 -6.54 -8.69 -9.13
C LEU A 18 -7.12 -9.40 -7.90
N PHE A 19 -6.59 -9.12 -6.72
CA PHE A 19 -7.06 -9.73 -5.48
C PHE A 19 -8.46 -9.27 -5.12
N GLU A 20 -8.79 -7.99 -5.30
CA GLU A 20 -10.15 -7.49 -5.10
C GLU A 20 -11.15 -8.23 -6.02
N GLU A 21 -10.82 -8.40 -7.30
CA GLU A 21 -11.68 -9.14 -8.24
C GLU A 21 -11.86 -10.63 -7.88
N LEU A 22 -10.82 -11.25 -7.31
CA LEU A 22 -10.85 -12.66 -6.91
C LEU A 22 -11.60 -12.86 -5.59
N GLU A 23 -11.44 -11.94 -4.64
CA GLU A 23 -12.15 -11.94 -3.36
C GLU A 23 -13.66 -11.79 -3.58
N GLN A 24 -14.08 -10.92 -4.51
CA GLN A 24 -15.48 -10.80 -4.95
C GLN A 24 -16.05 -12.12 -5.52
N LYS A 25 -15.19 -13.03 -5.97
CA LYS A 25 -15.55 -14.37 -6.47
C LYS A 25 -15.38 -15.47 -5.42
N GLY A 26 -15.04 -15.12 -4.18
CA GLY A 26 -14.84 -16.04 -3.07
C GLY A 26 -13.48 -16.74 -3.08
N ILE A 27 -12.49 -16.23 -3.81
CA ILE A 27 -11.13 -16.76 -3.86
C ILE A 27 -10.22 -15.83 -3.04
N ASP A 28 -9.74 -16.33 -1.91
CA ASP A 28 -8.79 -15.60 -1.05
C ASP A 28 -7.34 -15.95 -1.41
N LEU A 29 -6.58 -14.95 -1.88
CA LEU A 29 -5.16 -15.05 -2.18
C LEU A 29 -4.27 -14.23 -1.25
N THR A 30 -4.79 -13.69 -0.14
CA THR A 30 -3.98 -12.86 0.79
C THR A 30 -2.73 -13.56 1.30
N LYS A 31 -2.72 -14.90 1.38
CA LYS A 31 -1.54 -15.68 1.82
C LYS A 31 -0.41 -15.79 0.79
N VAL A 32 -0.66 -15.38 -0.45
CA VAL A 32 0.31 -15.47 -1.57
C VAL A 32 0.80 -14.08 -1.97
N SER A 33 0.32 -13.02 -1.31
CA SER A 33 0.70 -11.65 -1.65
C SER A 33 2.18 -11.40 -1.40
N VAL A 34 2.83 -10.75 -2.36
CA VAL A 34 4.16 -10.19 -2.16
C VAL A 34 3.98 -8.79 -1.58
N GLN A 35 4.60 -8.51 -0.45
CA GLN A 35 4.56 -7.20 0.22
C GLN A 35 5.51 -6.22 -0.50
N ILE A 36 5.19 -5.82 -1.73
CA ILE A 36 6.08 -4.98 -2.55
C ILE A 36 6.20 -3.59 -1.93
N TYR A 37 5.12 -3.09 -1.32
CA TYR A 37 5.14 -1.80 -0.63
C TYR A 37 6.23 -1.73 0.45
N ASP A 38 6.33 -2.75 1.31
CA ASP A 38 7.35 -2.81 2.37
C ASP A 38 8.77 -2.84 1.80
N ILE A 39 8.96 -3.53 0.67
CA ILE A 39 10.24 -3.58 -0.03
C ILE A 39 10.62 -2.19 -0.54
N VAL A 40 9.66 -1.41 -1.06
CA VAL A 40 9.91 -0.04 -1.52
C VAL A 40 10.33 0.86 -0.35
N LEU A 41 9.66 0.77 0.80
CA LEU A 41 10.04 1.52 1.99
C LEU A 41 11.44 1.15 2.50
N ASP A 42 11.75 -0.15 2.53
CA ASP A 42 13.08 -0.65 2.89
C ASP A 42 14.17 -0.14 1.92
N LEU A 43 13.88 -0.06 0.61
CA LEU A 43 14.81 0.46 -0.40
C LEU A 43 15.04 1.96 -0.30
N ILE A 44 14.04 2.73 0.15
CA ILE A 44 14.19 4.17 0.41
C ILE A 44 15.01 4.42 1.69
N GLY A 45 14.88 3.52 2.68
CA GLY A 45 15.68 3.54 3.90
C GLY A 45 14.87 3.71 5.18
N PHE A 46 13.53 3.66 5.12
CA PHE A 46 12.69 3.74 6.32
C PHE A 46 13.04 2.59 7.29
N PRO A 47 13.11 2.84 8.61
CA PRO A 47 13.28 1.77 9.59
C PRO A 47 12.14 0.75 9.49
N LYS A 48 12.44 -0.53 9.73
CA LYS A 48 11.42 -1.59 9.65
C LYS A 48 10.34 -1.39 10.70
N ASP A 49 9.09 -1.59 10.28
CA ASP A 49 8.00 -1.68 11.23
C ASP A 49 8.28 -2.83 12.20
N ASN A 50 8.36 -2.49 13.47
CA ASN A 50 8.67 -3.43 14.53
C ASN A 50 7.54 -3.50 15.58
N THR A 51 6.37 -2.94 15.27
CA THR A 51 5.19 -2.87 16.16
C THR A 51 4.80 -4.22 16.73
N LYS A 52 4.92 -5.29 15.93
CA LYS A 52 4.64 -6.69 16.33
C LYS A 52 5.50 -7.21 17.48
N ASN A 53 6.64 -6.57 17.77
CA ASN A 53 7.52 -6.94 18.88
C ASN A 53 7.09 -6.31 20.21
N TYR A 54 6.16 -5.36 20.19
CA TYR A 54 5.76 -4.56 21.33
C TYR A 54 4.35 -4.90 21.79
N ASP A 55 4.15 -4.76 23.10
CA ASP A 55 2.83 -4.84 23.70
C ASP A 55 2.08 -3.52 23.48
N PHE A 56 1.31 -3.45 22.38
CA PHE A 56 0.50 -2.29 22.03
C PHE A 56 -0.60 -1.97 23.05
N ASN A 57 -1.00 -2.92 23.90
CA ASN A 57 -1.97 -2.62 24.96
C ASN A 57 -1.38 -1.65 25.99
N ALA A 58 -0.07 -1.73 26.24
CA ALA A 58 0.62 -0.80 27.12
C ALA A 58 0.65 0.63 26.53
N LEU A 59 0.73 0.80 25.20
CA LEU A 59 0.58 2.12 24.54
C LEU A 59 -0.79 2.74 24.80
N ASN A 60 -1.83 1.90 24.90
CA ASN A 60 -3.20 2.32 25.13
C ASN A 60 -3.53 2.50 26.63
N GLY A 61 -2.53 2.51 27.51
CA GLY A 61 -2.69 2.74 28.95
C GLY A 61 -3.21 1.52 29.74
N LEU A 62 -3.21 0.33 29.14
CA LEU A 62 -3.52 -0.92 29.83
C LEU A 62 -2.27 -1.46 30.55
N GLU A 63 -2.49 -2.35 31.51
CA GLU A 63 -1.40 -3.02 32.23
C GLU A 63 -0.57 -3.85 31.24
N HIS A 64 0.75 -3.67 31.29
CA HIS A 64 1.67 -4.37 30.41
C HIS A 64 1.60 -5.89 30.61
N ASN A 65 1.48 -6.62 29.51
CA ASN A 65 1.54 -8.07 29.47
C ASN A 65 2.80 -8.54 28.74
N PRO A 66 3.81 -9.09 29.45
CA PRO A 66 5.05 -9.58 28.86
C PRO A 66 4.88 -10.71 27.84
N LYS A 67 3.71 -11.36 27.79
CA LYS A 67 3.39 -12.37 26.78
C LYS A 67 3.06 -11.78 25.40
N LEU A 68 2.72 -10.49 25.35
CA LEU A 68 2.31 -9.81 24.12
C LEU A 68 3.46 -9.06 23.44
N GLY A 69 4.57 -8.79 24.13
CA GLY A 69 5.74 -8.13 23.57
C GLY A 69 6.53 -7.39 24.64
N LYS A 70 7.51 -6.57 24.22
CA LYS A 70 8.22 -5.64 25.11
C LYS A 70 7.43 -4.35 25.32
N LEU A 71 7.73 -3.62 26.39
CA LEU A 71 7.23 -2.26 26.58
C LEU A 71 7.73 -1.35 25.45
N PRO A 72 6.89 -0.40 24.98
CA PRO A 72 7.31 0.64 24.05
C PRO A 72 8.56 1.37 24.55
N ASP A 73 9.52 1.55 23.66
CA ASP A 73 10.79 2.24 23.89
C ASP A 73 11.12 3.14 22.68
N ASP A 74 12.25 3.83 22.76
CA ASP A 74 12.70 4.76 21.70
C ASP A 74 13.02 4.05 20.36
N ASP A 75 13.15 2.72 20.35
CA ASP A 75 13.37 1.93 19.13
C ASP A 75 12.06 1.60 18.40
N LEU A 76 10.88 1.93 18.96
CA LEU A 76 9.58 1.66 18.35
C LEU A 76 9.42 2.44 17.04
N CYS A 77 9.20 1.72 15.95
CA CYS A 77 8.87 2.29 14.65
C CYS A 77 7.60 1.64 14.11
N CYS A 78 6.58 2.47 13.91
CA CYS A 78 5.34 2.14 13.21
C CYS A 78 5.42 2.71 11.79
N ARG A 79 4.81 2.07 10.80
CA ARG A 79 4.71 2.60 9.42
C ARG A 79 3.29 2.99 9.01
N ASP A 80 2.32 2.95 9.92
CA ASP A 80 0.88 3.18 9.64
C ASP A 80 0.60 4.43 8.81
N TRP A 81 1.21 5.58 9.13
CA TRP A 81 0.96 6.81 8.38
C TRP A 81 1.46 6.75 6.92
N LEU A 82 2.46 5.91 6.63
CA LEU A 82 2.94 5.68 5.26
C LEU A 82 1.91 4.85 4.49
N TYR A 83 1.37 3.79 5.13
CA TYR A 83 0.32 2.96 4.52
C TYR A 83 -0.95 3.76 4.26
N ASP A 84 -1.39 4.58 5.23
CA ASP A 84 -2.56 5.46 5.07
C ASP A 84 -2.37 6.40 3.89
N LYS A 85 -1.20 7.03 3.77
CA LYS A 85 -0.90 7.93 2.66
C LYS A 85 -0.91 7.23 1.31
N TYR A 86 -0.42 5.99 1.25
CA TYR A 86 -0.46 5.19 0.04
C TYR A 86 -1.91 4.85 -0.34
N TYR A 87 -2.69 4.35 0.63
CA TYR A 87 -4.10 4.03 0.44
C TYR A 87 -4.89 5.25 -0.08
N ASP A 88 -4.72 6.41 0.54
CA ASP A 88 -5.31 7.67 0.10
C ASP A 88 -4.91 8.01 -1.35
N THR A 89 -3.64 7.83 -1.69
CA THR A 89 -3.13 8.09 -3.04
C THR A 89 -3.85 7.21 -4.06
N ILE A 90 -3.94 5.90 -3.79
CA ILE A 90 -4.56 4.93 -4.70
C ILE A 90 -6.07 5.19 -4.85
N GLN A 91 -6.78 5.47 -3.75
CA GLN A 91 -8.22 5.75 -3.77
C GLN A 91 -8.58 7.02 -4.57
N THR A 92 -7.67 7.97 -4.70
CA THR A 92 -7.90 9.18 -5.51
C THR A 92 -7.72 8.99 -7.01
N ILE A 93 -7.31 7.80 -7.46
CA ILE A 93 -7.12 7.51 -8.88
C ILE A 93 -8.48 7.28 -9.54
N GLU A 94 -8.90 8.25 -10.36
CA GLU A 94 -10.15 8.14 -11.11
C GLU A 94 -10.07 7.02 -12.18
N LYS A 95 -11.09 6.16 -12.21
CA LYS A 95 -11.25 5.19 -13.30
C LYS A 95 -11.75 5.91 -14.55
N LYS A 96 -11.08 5.70 -15.69
CA LYS A 96 -11.54 6.20 -16.99
C LYS A 96 -12.65 5.30 -17.52
N GLN A 97 -13.49 5.84 -18.40
CA GLN A 97 -14.57 5.08 -19.02
C GLN A 97 -14.37 4.99 -20.54
N LYS A 98 -14.66 3.84 -21.14
CA LYS A 98 -14.69 3.67 -22.59
C LYS A 98 -15.94 2.88 -23.01
N ILE A 99 -16.36 3.08 -24.27
CA ILE A 99 -17.46 2.33 -24.88
C ILE A 99 -16.86 1.13 -25.61
N GLU A 100 -17.35 -0.07 -25.30
CA GLU A 100 -17.03 -1.30 -26.02
C GLU A 100 -18.25 -1.79 -26.79
N VAL A 101 -18.00 -2.26 -28.03
CA VAL A 101 -19.03 -2.86 -28.87
C VAL A 101 -19.06 -4.36 -28.57
N THR A 102 -20.23 -4.85 -28.15
CA THR A 102 -20.48 -6.25 -27.84
C THR A 102 -21.54 -6.83 -28.79
N ASP A 103 -21.68 -8.15 -28.79
CA ASP A 103 -22.75 -8.88 -29.47
C ASP A 103 -24.17 -8.45 -29.02
N LYS A 104 -24.30 -7.86 -27.83
CA LYS A 104 -25.55 -7.36 -27.24
C LYS A 104 -25.72 -5.84 -27.34
N GLY A 105 -24.85 -5.14 -28.05
CA GLY A 105 -24.88 -3.68 -28.23
C GLY A 105 -23.69 -2.96 -27.59
N LEU A 106 -23.89 -1.69 -27.21
CA LEU A 106 -22.84 -0.85 -26.62
C LEU A 106 -22.81 -1.02 -25.10
N LYS A 107 -21.63 -1.23 -24.53
CA LYS A 107 -21.42 -1.30 -23.08
C LYS A 107 -20.40 -0.26 -22.65
N MET A 108 -20.72 0.51 -21.61
CA MET A 108 -19.74 1.35 -20.91
C MET A 108 -18.91 0.47 -19.99
N ILE A 109 -17.59 0.59 -20.04
CA ILE A 109 -16.68 -0.12 -19.14
C ILE A 109 -15.69 0.86 -18.52
N GLU A 110 -15.42 0.65 -17.24
CA GLU A 110 -14.43 1.40 -16.48
C GLU A 110 -13.07 0.71 -16.56
N TYR A 111 -12.00 1.48 -16.63
CA TYR A 111 -10.65 0.95 -16.66
C TYR A 111 -9.66 1.88 -15.96
N ASN A 112 -8.60 1.23 -15.47
CA ASN A 112 -7.45 1.87 -14.85
C ASN A 112 -6.50 2.40 -15.93
N ASP A 113 -6.22 3.70 -15.91
CA ASP A 113 -5.31 4.33 -16.87
C ASP A 113 -3.86 4.25 -16.37
N GLU A 114 -3.03 3.47 -17.04
CA GLU A 114 -1.67 3.18 -16.61
C GLU A 114 -0.81 4.46 -16.46
N GLU A 115 -0.91 5.40 -17.39
CA GLU A 115 -0.14 6.65 -17.34
C GLU A 115 -0.56 7.50 -16.12
N LEU A 116 -1.86 7.63 -15.88
CA LEU A 116 -2.38 8.32 -14.69
C LEU A 116 -1.91 7.66 -13.39
N ILE A 117 -1.97 6.33 -13.30
CA ILE A 117 -1.54 5.59 -12.12
C ILE A 117 -0.06 5.81 -11.85
N LYS A 118 0.79 5.62 -12.87
CA LYS A 118 2.23 5.83 -12.75
C LYS A 118 2.58 7.26 -12.38
N SER A 119 1.83 8.24 -12.89
CA SER A 119 1.97 9.65 -12.51
C SER A 119 1.68 9.86 -11.01
N LYS A 120 0.56 9.31 -10.50
CA LYS A 120 0.20 9.40 -9.08
C LYS A 120 1.19 8.69 -8.16
N LEU A 121 1.66 7.51 -8.57
CA LEU A 121 2.70 6.77 -7.86
C LEU A 121 4.04 7.52 -7.87
N ASN A 122 4.37 8.19 -8.97
CA ASN A 122 5.57 9.04 -9.05
C ASN A 122 5.52 10.19 -8.03
N ASP A 123 4.38 10.87 -7.92
CA ASP A 123 4.18 11.94 -6.93
C ASP A 123 4.26 11.39 -5.49
N PHE A 124 3.73 10.19 -5.27
CA PHE A 124 3.83 9.51 -3.97
C PHE A 124 5.27 9.12 -3.62
N VAL A 125 6.07 8.64 -4.57
CA VAL A 125 7.50 8.37 -4.33
C VAL A 125 8.27 9.65 -4.03
N ASP A 126 7.96 10.77 -4.68
CA ASP A 126 8.54 12.07 -4.30
C ASP A 126 8.18 12.43 -2.86
N TRP A 127 6.92 12.23 -2.48
CA TRP A 127 6.48 12.44 -1.09
C TRP A 127 7.24 11.54 -0.11
N LEU A 128 7.45 10.26 -0.42
CA LEU A 128 8.22 9.34 0.44
C LEU A 128 9.66 9.81 0.65
N TYR A 129 10.35 10.31 -0.39
CA TYR A 129 11.70 10.84 -0.24
C TYR A 129 11.74 12.11 0.62
N LEU A 130 10.74 12.98 0.48
CA LEU A 130 10.60 14.16 1.33
C LEU A 130 10.31 13.78 2.78
N GLU A 131 9.41 12.83 3.00
CA GLU A 131 9.04 12.35 4.33
C GLU A 131 10.22 11.70 5.04
N TYR A 132 10.97 10.83 4.35
CA TYR A 132 12.19 10.23 4.88
C TYR A 132 13.24 11.28 5.29
N SER A 133 13.32 12.39 4.54
CA SER A 133 14.27 13.47 4.85
C SER A 133 13.91 14.24 6.14
N ASN A 134 12.69 14.06 6.66
CA ASN A 134 12.22 14.69 7.89
C ASN A 134 12.34 13.77 9.13
N ILE A 135 12.78 12.52 8.95
CA ILE A 135 13.05 11.54 10.02
C ILE A 135 14.51 11.67 10.46
#